data_AF-A0A1A0M2X7-F1
#
_entry.id   AF-A0A1A0M2X7-F1
#
_cell.length_a   1.000
_cell.length_b   1.000
_cell.length_c   1.000
_cell.angle_alpha   90.00
_cell.angle_beta   90.00
_cell.angle_gamma   90.00
#
_symmetry.space_group_name_H-M   'P 1'
#
loop_
_entity.id
_entity.type
_entity.pdbx_description
1 polymer ?
#
loop_
_entity_poly.entity_id
_entity_poly.type
_entity_poly.pdbx_seq_one_letter_code
_entity_poly.pdbx_strand_id
1 'polypeptide(L)'
;MVRRFSGVARRLAVAVTAVLLPVSGCTTTVDGAAVKAKEADTANVALMDTGTYPTTLGHIFGTAGTDTYGQHLLEAHRLAEFVTGPWQVDETLTQHPFLELLIQIQPIADANNLGIIFSPAFSSVAAKHGYITGFSTRRQSPGTSPLRELTNAVLMFPDPAAPTAAAGPQGPPPPPRAGPPPPSPPRNTNPPTPTTAKN
;
A
#
# COMPACT_ATOMS: atom_id res chain seq x y z
N MET A 1 40.01 -73.13 17.50
CA MET A 1 39.25 -74.11 18.31
C MET A 1 37.77 -73.87 18.07
N VAL A 2 37.03 -74.96 17.86
CA VAL A 2 35.73 -75.09 17.19
C VAL A 2 34.55 -74.85 18.14
N ARG A 3 33.44 -74.27 17.64
CA ARG A 3 32.02 -74.67 17.81
C ARG A 3 31.09 -73.49 17.52
N ARG A 4 29.89 -73.60 16.97
CA ARG A 4 29.16 -74.55 16.11
C ARG A 4 27.80 -73.84 15.83
N PHE A 5 27.24 -74.08 14.66
CA PHE A 5 25.88 -73.78 14.21
C PHE A 5 24.78 -73.78 15.29
N SER A 6 23.79 -72.89 15.17
CA SER A 6 22.47 -73.20 14.57
C SER A 6 21.45 -72.11 14.91
N GLY A 7 20.76 -71.58 13.89
CA GLY A 7 19.78 -70.52 14.06
C GLY A 7 18.44 -71.00 14.60
N VAL A 8 17.61 -70.02 14.98
CA VAL A 8 16.16 -70.07 14.78
C VAL A 8 15.74 -68.66 14.39
N ALA A 9 15.37 -68.51 13.13
CA ALA A 9 14.57 -67.38 12.68
C ALA A 9 13.19 -67.49 13.32
N ARG A 10 12.74 -66.45 14.02
CA ARG A 10 11.31 -66.20 14.15
C ARG A 10 11.04 -64.71 14.01
N ARG A 11 10.53 -64.39 12.83
CA ARG A 11 9.94 -63.11 12.46
C ARG A 11 8.75 -62.82 13.39
N LEU A 12 8.59 -61.57 13.82
CA LEU A 12 7.31 -60.83 13.77
C LEU A 12 7.48 -59.37 14.21
N ALA A 13 7.40 -58.49 13.21
CA ALA A 13 6.68 -57.22 13.15
C ALA A 13 6.75 -56.19 14.30
N VAL A 14 7.47 -55.10 14.01
CA VAL A 14 7.00 -53.68 13.93
C VAL A 14 5.99 -53.20 14.97
N ALA A 15 6.40 -52.19 15.75
CA ALA A 15 5.68 -50.92 15.87
C ALA A 15 6.58 -49.83 16.50
N VAL A 16 6.89 -48.81 15.70
CA VAL A 16 7.49 -47.54 16.13
C VAL A 16 6.42 -46.79 16.92
N THR A 17 6.70 -46.41 18.16
CA THR A 17 5.83 -45.52 18.94
C THR A 17 6.58 -44.23 19.22
N ALA A 18 6.28 -43.20 18.42
CA ALA A 18 6.71 -41.84 18.66
C ALA A 18 5.98 -41.30 19.91
N VAL A 19 6.74 -40.84 20.90
CA VAL A 19 6.21 -40.20 22.10
C VAL A 19 5.82 -38.76 21.74
N LEU A 20 4.51 -38.50 21.63
CA LEU A 20 3.94 -37.16 21.53
C LEU A 20 3.72 -36.62 22.94
N LEU A 21 4.51 -35.61 23.33
CA LEU A 21 4.32 -34.83 24.55
C LEU A 21 3.14 -33.86 24.36
N PRO A 22 2.06 -33.92 25.14
CA PRO A 22 1.03 -32.89 25.08
C PRO A 22 1.53 -31.61 25.77
N VAL A 23 1.57 -30.52 25.01
CA VAL A 23 1.72 -29.15 25.53
C VAL A 23 0.45 -28.83 26.33
N SER A 24 0.53 -28.85 27.65
CA SER A 24 -0.54 -28.39 28.53
C SER A 24 -0.65 -26.87 28.45
N GLY A 25 -1.45 -26.36 27.51
CA GLY A 25 -1.89 -24.97 27.52
C GLY A 25 -2.82 -24.74 28.70
N CYS A 26 -2.48 -23.79 29.57
CA CYS A 26 -3.39 -23.29 30.60
C CYS A 26 -4.49 -22.47 29.92
N THR A 27 -5.52 -23.14 29.39
CA THR A 27 -6.77 -22.49 29.00
C THR A 27 -7.82 -22.82 30.05
N THR A 28 -8.19 -21.84 30.85
CA THR A 28 -9.40 -21.92 31.67
C THR A 28 -10.55 -21.41 30.81
N THR A 29 -11.31 -22.33 30.21
CA THR A 29 -12.58 -21.97 29.57
C THR A 29 -13.61 -21.77 30.68
N VAL A 30 -14.07 -20.54 30.86
CA VAL A 30 -15.28 -20.28 31.66
C VAL A 30 -16.47 -20.66 30.80
N ASP A 31 -17.28 -21.62 31.26
CA ASP A 31 -18.57 -21.92 30.64
C ASP A 31 -19.48 -20.70 30.79
N GLY A 32 -19.53 -19.88 29.74
CA GLY A 32 -20.44 -18.75 29.61
C GLY A 32 -21.34 -18.96 28.40
N ALA A 33 -22.64 -19.14 28.62
CA ALA A 33 -23.60 -19.08 27.52
C ALA A 33 -23.70 -17.62 27.05
N ALA A 34 -23.33 -17.36 25.79
CA ALA A 34 -23.49 -16.04 25.19
C ALA A 34 -24.98 -15.73 25.02
N VAL A 35 -25.54 -14.96 25.95
CA VAL A 35 -26.91 -14.44 25.81
C VAL A 35 -26.82 -13.17 24.97
N LYS A 36 -27.49 -13.16 23.80
CA LYS A 36 -27.70 -11.89 23.07
C LYS A 36 -28.51 -10.96 23.98
N ALA A 37 -27.94 -9.80 24.30
CA ALA A 37 -28.72 -8.73 24.90
C ALA A 37 -29.91 -8.41 23.98
N LYS A 38 -31.08 -8.13 24.57
CA LYS A 38 -32.23 -7.61 23.84
C LYS A 38 -31.74 -6.38 23.07
N GLU A 39 -31.83 -6.43 21.73
CA GLU A 39 -31.36 -5.39 20.82
C GLU A 39 -31.80 -4.01 21.36
N ALA A 40 -30.85 -3.26 21.91
CA ALA A 40 -31.04 -1.85 22.19
C ALA A 40 -30.63 -1.12 20.91
N ASP A 41 -31.51 -0.26 20.41
CA ASP A 41 -31.32 0.52 19.16
C ASP A 41 -30.08 1.45 19.22
N THR A 42 -29.43 1.53 20.39
CA THR A 42 -28.23 2.33 20.65
C THR A 42 -27.29 1.62 21.64
N ALA A 43 -25.99 1.63 21.35
CA ALA A 43 -24.98 1.13 22.26
C ALA A 43 -24.88 2.04 23.50
N ASN A 44 -25.01 1.45 24.69
CA ASN A 44 -24.80 2.18 25.94
C ASN A 44 -23.30 2.26 26.25
N VAL A 45 -22.67 3.36 25.83
CA VAL A 45 -21.24 3.63 26.01
C VAL A 45 -20.80 3.59 27.48
N ALA A 46 -21.72 3.87 28.43
CA ALA A 46 -21.42 3.82 29.86
C ALA A 46 -21.24 2.41 30.43
N LEU A 47 -21.65 1.37 29.69
CA LEU A 47 -21.44 -0.04 30.04
C LEU A 47 -20.21 -0.65 29.37
N MET A 48 -19.53 0.09 28.49
CA MET A 48 -18.36 -0.40 27.79
C MET A 48 -17.12 -0.25 28.70
N ASP A 49 -16.47 -1.37 28.99
CA ASP A 49 -15.20 -1.37 29.69
C ASP A 49 -14.08 -1.04 28.70
N THR A 50 -13.46 0.13 28.87
CA THR A 50 -12.34 0.58 28.04
C THR A 50 -10.98 0.11 28.57
N GLY A 51 -10.95 -0.62 29.69
CA GLY A 51 -9.73 -0.99 30.38
C GLY A 51 -8.86 0.22 30.70
N THR A 52 -7.56 0.10 30.47
CA THR A 52 -6.57 1.18 30.65
C THR A 52 -6.52 2.19 29.51
N TYR A 53 -7.41 2.08 28.50
CA TYR A 53 -7.38 2.99 27.36
C TYR A 53 -7.86 4.39 27.79
N PRO A 54 -7.09 5.46 27.51
CA PRO A 54 -7.52 6.81 27.82
C PRO A 54 -8.78 7.16 27.02
N THR A 55 -9.88 7.44 27.71
CA THR A 55 -11.15 7.88 27.10
C THR A 55 -11.28 9.39 27.06
N THR A 56 -10.44 10.10 27.81
CA THR A 56 -10.28 11.56 27.68
C THR A 56 -9.54 11.87 26.40
N LEU A 57 -10.01 12.90 25.67
CA LEU A 57 -9.29 13.43 24.52
C LEU A 57 -7.82 13.72 24.91
N GLY A 58 -6.89 13.32 24.04
CA GLY A 58 -5.49 13.71 24.19
C GLY A 58 -5.32 15.23 24.18
N HIS A 59 -4.14 15.71 24.55
CA HIS A 59 -3.85 17.14 24.50
C HIS A 59 -4.19 17.69 23.11
N ILE A 60 -4.98 18.77 23.08
CA ILE A 60 -5.27 19.46 21.83
C ILE A 60 -3.97 20.12 21.40
N PHE A 61 -3.44 19.72 20.25
CA PHE A 61 -2.37 20.44 19.57
C PHE A 61 -2.89 21.86 19.36
N GLY A 62 -2.37 22.83 20.13
CA GLY A 62 -2.92 24.18 20.21
C GLY A 62 -3.15 24.87 18.86
N THR A 63 -3.85 26.00 18.86
CA THR A 63 -4.08 26.79 17.64
C THR A 63 -2.74 27.28 17.08
N ALA A 64 -2.54 27.18 15.76
CA ALA A 64 -1.29 27.55 15.09
C ALA A 64 -0.99 29.07 15.03
N GLY A 65 -1.41 29.83 16.04
CA GLY A 65 -1.14 31.27 16.17
C GLY A 65 -1.81 32.09 15.07
N THR A 66 -1.20 33.23 14.69
CA THR A 66 -1.66 34.10 13.60
C THR A 66 -0.82 33.95 12.32
N ASP A 67 0.17 33.05 12.33
CA ASP A 67 1.02 32.77 11.17
C ASP A 67 0.26 31.85 10.21
N THR A 68 -0.31 32.43 9.16
CA THR A 68 -1.10 31.69 8.16
C THR A 68 -0.28 30.60 7.47
N TYR A 69 1.01 30.83 7.23
CA TYR A 69 1.87 29.82 6.61
C TYR A 69 2.10 28.63 7.56
N GLY A 70 2.42 28.90 8.83
CA GLY A 70 2.54 27.87 9.87
C GLY A 70 1.23 27.10 10.10
N GLN A 71 0.08 27.77 10.06
CA GLN A 71 -1.23 27.12 10.08
C GLN A 71 -1.42 26.17 8.90
N HIS A 72 -1.15 26.63 7.68
CA HIS A 72 -1.27 25.81 6.48
C HIS A 72 -0.33 24.61 6.50
N LEU A 73 0.92 24.78 6.98
CA LEU A 73 1.88 23.70 7.14
C LEU A 73 1.39 22.63 8.13
N LEU A 74 0.84 23.05 9.27
CA LEU A 74 0.31 22.12 10.26
C LEU A 74 -0.84 21.29 9.67
N GLU A 75 -1.78 21.93 8.98
CA GLU A 75 -2.89 21.23 8.34
C GLU A 75 -2.43 20.32 7.18
N ALA A 76 -1.42 20.72 6.41
CA ALA A 76 -0.81 19.85 5.40
C ALA A 76 -0.23 18.57 6.01
N HIS A 77 0.44 18.67 7.16
CA HIS A 77 0.93 17.49 7.86
C HIS A 77 -0.21 16.57 8.32
N ARG A 78 -1.34 17.12 8.77
CA ARG A 78 -2.53 16.32 9.11
C ARG A 78 -3.14 15.67 7.87
N LEU A 79 -3.09 16.33 6.72
CA LEU A 79 -3.54 15.75 5.45
C LEU A 79 -2.71 14.54 5.01
N ALA A 80 -1.45 14.40 5.48
CA ALA A 80 -0.59 13.30 5.09
C ALA A 80 -1.21 11.91 5.37
N GLU A 81 -2.00 11.78 6.45
CA GLU A 81 -2.71 10.54 6.82
C GLU A 81 -3.80 10.15 5.81
N PHE A 82 -4.24 11.10 4.98
CA PHE A 82 -5.26 10.91 3.95
C PHE A 82 -4.67 10.81 2.54
N VAL A 83 -3.35 10.92 2.39
CA VAL A 83 -2.67 10.79 1.10
C VAL A 83 -2.23 9.36 0.88
N THR A 84 -2.82 8.69 -0.11
CA THR A 84 -2.39 7.36 -0.52
C THR A 84 -0.97 7.42 -1.10
N GLY A 85 -0.07 6.64 -0.52
CA GLY A 85 1.28 6.44 -1.04
C GLY A 85 1.24 5.68 -2.37
N PRO A 86 2.11 6.02 -3.35
CA PRO A 86 2.14 5.33 -4.64
C PRO A 86 2.28 3.82 -4.58
N TRP A 87 3.03 3.29 -3.60
CA TRP A 87 3.22 1.85 -3.38
C TRP A 87 1.93 1.13 -2.96
N GLN A 88 0.94 1.85 -2.43
CA GLN A 88 -0.38 1.29 -2.11
C GLN A 88 -1.27 1.18 -3.35
N VAL A 89 -0.95 1.94 -4.41
CA VAL A 89 -1.65 1.90 -5.71
C VAL A 89 -1.00 0.87 -6.64
N ASP A 90 0.33 0.85 -6.68
CA ASP A 90 1.13 -0.11 -7.44
C ASP A 90 2.35 -0.52 -6.60
N GLU A 91 2.37 -1.79 -6.17
CA GLU A 91 3.42 -2.36 -5.32
C GLU A 91 4.82 -2.31 -5.95
N THR A 92 4.93 -2.07 -7.26
CA THR A 92 6.22 -1.91 -7.95
C THR A 92 6.84 -0.51 -7.76
N LEU A 93 6.06 0.49 -7.30
CA LEU A 93 6.51 1.88 -7.10
C LEU A 93 7.14 2.08 -5.72
N THR A 94 8.31 1.47 -5.51
CA THR A 94 8.99 1.45 -4.20
C THR A 94 10.13 2.45 -4.06
N GLN A 95 10.66 2.96 -5.18
CA GLN A 95 11.85 3.81 -5.16
C GLN A 95 11.49 5.28 -4.96
N HIS A 96 12.31 5.98 -4.19
CA HIS A 96 12.29 7.43 -4.18
C HIS A 96 12.76 7.95 -5.55
N PRO A 97 12.24 9.10 -6.02
CA PRO A 97 12.76 9.78 -7.19
C PRO A 97 14.20 10.27 -6.94
N PHE A 98 14.87 10.77 -7.98
CA PHE A 98 16.18 11.40 -7.85
C PHE A 98 16.15 12.55 -6.81
N LEU A 99 17.31 12.87 -6.22
CA LEU A 99 17.44 13.82 -5.11
C LEU A 99 16.76 15.17 -5.41
N GLU A 100 16.88 15.64 -6.66
CA GLU A 100 16.31 16.91 -7.15
C GLU A 100 14.78 16.93 -7.12
N LEU A 101 14.14 15.76 -7.10
CA LEU A 101 12.70 15.57 -7.14
C LEU A 101 12.12 15.18 -5.76
N LEU A 102 12.96 14.98 -4.74
CA LEU A 102 12.49 14.69 -3.38
C LEU A 102 11.69 15.85 -2.78
N ILE A 103 11.94 17.08 -3.24
CA ILE A 103 11.13 18.25 -2.91
C ILE A 103 9.67 18.10 -3.38
N GLN A 104 9.31 17.05 -4.10
CA GLN A 104 7.92 16.81 -4.47
C GLN A 104 7.18 15.88 -3.49
N ILE A 105 7.84 15.47 -2.40
CA ILE A 105 7.29 14.63 -1.34
C ILE A 105 7.25 15.47 -0.07
N GLN A 106 6.25 16.34 0.05
CA GLN A 106 6.21 17.34 1.13
C GLN A 106 4.81 17.92 1.39
N PRO A 107 4.63 18.59 2.55
CA PRO A 107 3.60 19.60 2.74
C PRO A 107 3.66 20.70 1.67
N ILE A 108 2.49 21.18 1.26
CA ILE A 108 2.33 22.24 0.24
C ILE A 108 1.50 23.36 0.87
N ALA A 109 2.12 24.21 1.69
CA ALA A 109 1.43 25.28 2.40
C ALA A 109 1.11 26.52 1.53
N ASP A 110 1.75 26.65 0.36
CA ASP A 110 1.57 27.77 -0.57
C ASP A 110 1.22 27.25 -1.97
N ALA A 111 0.23 27.87 -2.60
CA ALA A 111 -0.17 27.59 -3.98
C ALA A 111 0.99 27.73 -4.98
N ASN A 112 1.97 28.60 -4.71
CA ASN A 112 3.16 28.77 -5.55
C ASN A 112 4.00 27.49 -5.65
N ASN A 113 3.95 26.62 -4.63
CA ASN A 113 4.69 25.36 -4.61
C ASN A 113 4.00 24.27 -5.44
N LEU A 114 2.73 24.43 -5.81
CA LEU A 114 2.01 23.45 -6.62
C LEU A 114 2.60 23.31 -8.03
N GLY A 115 3.25 24.34 -8.53
CA GLY A 115 3.90 24.33 -9.84
C GLY A 115 5.11 23.41 -9.90
N ILE A 116 5.73 23.15 -8.76
CA ILE A 116 6.86 22.21 -8.61
C ILE A 116 6.35 20.77 -8.68
N ILE A 117 5.13 20.52 -8.19
CA ILE A 117 4.53 19.17 -8.11
C ILE A 117 3.80 18.80 -9.41
N PHE A 118 3.09 19.75 -10.00
CA PHE A 118 2.21 19.54 -11.15
C PHE A 118 2.71 20.31 -12.37
N SER A 119 2.14 21.49 -12.60
CA SER A 119 2.53 22.39 -13.68
C SER A 119 2.45 23.83 -13.20
N PRO A 120 3.26 24.75 -13.74
CA PRO A 120 3.22 26.16 -13.37
C PRO A 120 1.82 26.78 -13.50
N ALA A 121 1.06 26.38 -14.54
CA ALA A 121 -0.29 26.87 -14.77
C ALA A 121 -1.24 26.54 -13.62
N PHE A 122 -1.12 25.35 -13.02
CA PHE A 122 -1.98 24.87 -11.94
C PHE A 122 -1.90 25.76 -10.69
N SER A 123 -0.71 26.30 -10.37
CA SER A 123 -0.52 27.22 -9.22
C SER A 123 -1.44 28.43 -9.31
N SER A 124 -1.50 29.06 -10.49
CA SER A 124 -2.30 30.26 -10.70
C SER A 124 -3.80 30.00 -10.60
N VAL A 125 -4.25 28.82 -11.03
CA VAL A 125 -5.66 28.43 -10.98
C VAL A 125 -6.04 28.06 -9.55
N ALA A 126 -5.23 27.24 -8.87
CA ALA A 126 -5.46 26.88 -7.47
C ALA A 126 -5.49 28.12 -6.55
N ALA A 127 -4.57 29.07 -6.74
CA ALA A 127 -4.56 30.33 -6.00
C ALA A 127 -5.85 31.15 -6.22
N LYS A 128 -6.33 31.26 -7.48
CA LYS A 128 -7.59 31.95 -7.80
C LYS A 128 -8.81 31.32 -7.13
N HIS A 129 -8.77 30.02 -6.88
CA HIS A 129 -9.84 29.27 -6.22
C HIS A 129 -9.62 29.10 -4.71
N GLY A 130 -8.72 29.89 -4.12
CA GLY A 130 -8.57 29.96 -2.67
C GLY A 130 -7.86 28.77 -2.06
N TYR A 131 -6.91 28.15 -2.76
CA TYR A 131 -6.08 27.08 -2.20
C TYR A 131 -5.60 27.39 -0.77
N ILE A 132 -5.83 26.45 0.15
CA ILE A 132 -5.43 26.57 1.55
C ILE A 132 -4.11 25.83 1.75
N THR A 133 -4.10 24.52 1.55
CA THR A 133 -2.93 23.68 1.82
C THR A 133 -3.07 22.31 1.16
N GLY A 134 -2.03 21.48 1.25
CA GLY A 134 -2.04 20.14 0.68
C GLY A 134 -0.80 19.34 1.05
N PHE A 135 -0.79 18.07 0.67
CA PHE A 135 0.36 17.19 0.88
C PHE A 135 0.51 16.27 -0.32
N SER A 136 1.76 16.06 -0.77
CA SER A 136 2.07 15.17 -1.89
C SER A 136 3.00 14.04 -1.50
N THR A 137 2.81 12.91 -2.18
CA THR A 137 3.69 11.75 -2.15
C THR A 137 4.08 11.39 -3.58
N ARG A 138 5.29 10.86 -3.74
CA ARG A 138 5.82 10.43 -5.05
C ARG A 138 6.75 9.23 -4.91
N ARG A 139 6.65 8.31 -5.85
CA ARG A 139 7.57 7.18 -6.04
C ARG A 139 7.71 6.83 -7.51
N GLN A 140 8.77 6.09 -7.78
CA GLN A 140 9.07 5.55 -9.09
C GLN A 140 9.31 4.03 -9.03
N SER A 141 9.18 3.36 -10.17
CA SER A 141 9.59 1.98 -10.35
C SER A 141 11.11 1.85 -10.28
N PRO A 142 11.66 0.71 -9.83
CA PRO A 142 13.07 0.39 -9.99
C PRO A 142 13.52 0.42 -11.47
N GLY A 143 14.76 0.84 -11.69
CA GLY A 143 15.35 0.91 -13.04
C GLY A 143 14.92 2.14 -13.83
N THR A 144 15.44 2.29 -15.04
CA THR A 144 15.31 3.51 -15.85
C THR A 144 14.46 3.33 -17.11
N SER A 145 13.99 2.12 -17.43
CA SER A 145 13.25 1.88 -18.67
C SER A 145 12.28 0.70 -18.61
N PRO A 146 10.96 0.93 -18.83
CA PRO A 146 10.31 2.24 -18.76
C PRO A 146 10.24 2.71 -17.31
N LEU A 147 10.75 3.92 -17.03
CA LEU A 147 10.53 4.56 -15.73
C LEU A 147 9.04 4.87 -15.58
N ARG A 148 8.43 4.33 -14.52
CA ARG A 148 7.06 4.64 -14.11
C ARG A 148 7.10 5.44 -12.84
N GLU A 149 6.26 6.46 -12.77
CA GLU A 149 6.18 7.33 -11.60
C GLU A 149 4.72 7.64 -11.32
N LEU A 150 4.42 7.82 -10.04
CA LEU A 150 3.12 8.28 -9.60
C LEU A 150 3.32 9.32 -8.50
N THR A 151 2.62 10.44 -8.66
CA THR A 151 2.50 11.50 -7.67
C THR A 151 1.05 11.56 -7.23
N ASN A 152 0.80 11.36 -5.94
CA ASN A 152 -0.51 11.52 -5.34
C ASN A 152 -0.50 12.75 -4.45
N ALA A 153 -1.56 13.55 -4.46
CA ALA A 153 -1.71 14.65 -3.53
C ALA A 153 -3.17 14.83 -3.12
N VAL A 154 -3.35 15.32 -1.90
CA VAL A 154 -4.64 15.82 -1.41
C VAL A 154 -4.49 17.31 -1.17
N LEU A 155 -5.43 18.07 -1.73
CA LEU A 155 -5.45 19.53 -1.69
C LEU A 155 -6.72 19.99 -0.97
N MET A 156 -6.58 21.01 -0.13
CA MET A 156 -7.68 21.63 0.61
C MET A 156 -8.03 22.98 0.00
N PHE A 157 -9.33 23.16 -0.24
CA PHE A 157 -9.93 24.39 -0.73
C PHE A 157 -11.13 24.76 0.17
N PRO A 158 -11.51 26.05 0.25
CA PRO A 158 -12.62 26.49 1.08
C PRO A 158 -13.99 26.13 0.49
N ASP A 159 -14.07 25.95 -0.83
CA ASP A 159 -15.31 25.71 -1.57
C ASP A 159 -15.30 24.31 -2.21
N PRO A 160 -16.35 23.49 -2.04
CA PRO A 160 -16.47 22.20 -2.74
C PRO A 160 -16.40 22.29 -4.28
N ALA A 161 -16.72 23.43 -4.89
CA ALA A 161 -16.63 23.62 -6.35
C ALA A 161 -15.21 23.98 -6.85
N ALA A 162 -14.36 24.51 -5.96
CA ALA A 162 -13.00 24.97 -6.28
C ALA A 162 -12.08 23.88 -6.85
N PRO A 163 -12.05 22.63 -6.33
CA PRO A 163 -11.19 21.58 -6.86
C PRO A 163 -11.45 21.25 -8.34
N THR A 164 -12.73 21.19 -8.74
CA THR A 164 -13.11 20.91 -10.13
C THR A 164 -12.70 22.04 -11.06
N ALA A 165 -12.87 23.28 -10.61
CA ALA A 165 -12.42 24.45 -11.37
C ALA A 165 -10.88 24.51 -11.47
N ALA A 166 -10.17 24.12 -10.41
CA ALA A 166 -8.71 24.06 -10.37
C ALA A 166 -8.12 22.97 -11.26
N ALA A 167 -8.78 21.82 -11.38
CA ALA A 167 -8.36 20.73 -12.25
C ALA A 167 -8.38 21.12 -13.75
N GLY A 168 -9.20 22.11 -14.13
CA GLY A 168 -9.40 22.52 -15.51
C GLY A 168 -9.93 21.40 -16.42
N PRO A 169 -10.12 21.66 -17.73
CA PRO A 169 -10.34 20.60 -18.69
C PRO A 169 -9.06 19.75 -18.79
N GLN A 170 -9.13 18.51 -18.30
CA GLN A 170 -8.08 17.52 -18.51
C GLN A 170 -8.02 17.21 -20.01
N GLY A 171 -6.87 17.48 -20.65
CA GLY A 171 -6.63 17.03 -22.01
C GLY A 171 -6.77 15.51 -22.12
N PRO A 172 -7.00 14.95 -23.32
CA PRO A 172 -7.12 13.51 -23.49
C PRO A 172 -5.85 12.81 -22.93
N PRO A 173 -6.00 11.63 -22.30
CA PRO A 173 -4.86 10.89 -21.79
C PRO A 173 -3.86 10.64 -22.94
N PRO A 174 -2.54 10.68 -22.67
CA PRO A 174 -1.56 10.31 -23.68
C PRO A 174 -1.82 8.87 -24.13
N PRO A 175 -1.60 8.56 -25.42
CA PRO A 175 -1.85 7.21 -25.94
C PRO A 175 -1.02 6.17 -25.16
N PRO A 176 -1.54 4.95 -24.97
CA PRO A 176 -0.79 3.87 -24.33
C PRO A 176 0.57 3.71 -24.99
N ARG A 177 1.65 3.80 -24.21
CA ARG A 177 3.00 3.55 -24.72
C ARG A 177 3.02 2.10 -25.20
N ALA A 178 3.27 1.90 -26.49
CA ALA A 178 3.33 0.56 -27.07
C ALA A 178 4.31 -0.30 -26.26
N GLY A 179 3.81 -1.43 -25.76
CA GLY A 179 4.66 -2.43 -25.12
C GLY A 179 5.71 -2.97 -26.12
N PRO A 180 6.77 -3.62 -25.64
CA PRO A 180 7.70 -4.29 -26.54
C PRO A 180 6.93 -5.23 -27.47
N PRO A 181 7.27 -5.29 -28.77
CA PRO A 181 6.60 -6.18 -29.71
C PRO A 181 6.68 -7.62 -29.19
N PRO A 182 5.66 -8.46 -29.45
CA PRO A 182 5.70 -9.86 -29.06
C PRO A 182 6.97 -10.52 -29.64
N PRO A 183 7.61 -11.44 -28.91
CA PRO A 183 8.76 -12.16 -29.43
C PRO A 183 8.39 -12.81 -30.76
N SER A 184 9.22 -12.58 -31.78
CA SER A 184 9.00 -13.20 -33.09
C SER A 184 8.92 -14.72 -32.91
N PRO A 185 7.95 -15.41 -33.55
CA PRO A 185 7.89 -16.86 -33.48
C PRO A 185 9.24 -17.44 -33.92
N PRO A 186 9.71 -18.52 -33.26
CA PRO A 186 10.98 -19.13 -33.63
C PRO A 186 10.95 -19.45 -35.12
N ARG A 187 11.87 -18.84 -35.88
CA ARG A 187 12.08 -19.17 -37.29
C ARG A 187 12.49 -20.63 -37.31
N ASN A 188 11.67 -21.50 -37.90
CA ASN A 188 12.06 -22.87 -38.18
C ASN A 188 13.27 -22.83 -39.12
N THR A 189 14.47 -23.04 -38.58
CA THR A 189 15.72 -23.13 -39.33
C THR A 189 15.99 -24.53 -39.84
N ASN A 190 15.06 -25.48 -39.66
CA ASN A 190 15.25 -26.81 -40.21
C ASN A 190 15.02 -26.75 -41.73
N PRO A 191 16.03 -27.04 -42.55
CA PRO A 191 15.82 -27.20 -43.98
C PRO A 191 14.84 -28.35 -44.21
N PRO A 192 13.95 -28.25 -45.22
CA PRO A 192 13.08 -29.37 -45.59
C PRO A 192 13.96 -30.59 -45.89
N THR A 193 13.72 -31.69 -45.18
CA THR A 193 14.37 -32.96 -45.45
C THR A 193 13.97 -33.40 -46.86
N PRO A 194 14.90 -33.63 -47.80
CA PRO A 194 14.54 -34.11 -49.13
C PRO A 194 13.96 -35.52 -48.98
N THR A 195 12.67 -35.67 -49.29
CA THR A 195 12.02 -36.98 -49.38
C THR A 195 12.62 -37.71 -50.58
N THR A 196 13.48 -38.67 -50.31
CA THR A 196 13.93 -39.64 -51.32
C THR A 196 12.72 -40.46 -51.77
N ALA A 197 12.26 -40.24 -53.00
CA ALA A 197 11.34 -41.14 -53.67
C ALA A 197 12.06 -42.49 -53.86
N LYS A 198 11.56 -43.54 -53.21
CA LYS A 198 11.88 -44.93 -53.58
C LYS A 198 10.97 -45.31 -54.74
N ASN A 199 11.62 -45.60 -55.87
CA ASN A 199 11.23 -46.39 -57.05
C ASN A 199 9.75 -46.42 -57.44
#